data_AF-A0A6G9D2W6-F1
#
_entry.id   AF-A0A6G9D2W6-F1
#
_cell.length_a   1.000
_cell.length_b   1.000
_cell.length_c   1.000
_cell.angle_alpha   90.00
_cell.angle_beta   90.00
_cell.angle_gamma   90.00
#
_symmetry.space_group_name_H-M   'P 1'
#
loop_
_entity.id
_entity.type
_entity.pdbx_description
1 polymer ?
#
loop_
_entity_poly.entity_id
_entity_poly.type
_entity_poly.pdbx_seq_one_letter_code
_entity_poly.pdbx_strand_id
1 'polypeptide(L)'
;MTDTADTEQARVFITMLHAEIAVISARIEGAEKIARTAWEVGRTSSRRWYADDARIQRTILYELHRQLDSLHTRFPGVRVPEAPRSPSTPESAGGTSPLTSSRPAPTHRERTP
;
A
#
# COMPACT_ATOMS: atom_id res chain seq x y z
N MET A 1 -12.68 -30.39 19.57
CA MET A 1 -13.53 -29.19 19.34
C MET A 1 -12.75 -27.89 19.54
N THR A 2 -11.65 -27.87 20.31
CA THR A 2 -10.84 -26.67 20.58
C THR A 2 -9.92 -26.24 19.44
N ASP A 3 -9.35 -27.17 18.67
CA ASP A 3 -8.41 -26.83 17.60
C ASP A 3 -8.99 -25.92 16.51
N THR A 4 -10.28 -26.03 16.22
CA THR A 4 -10.95 -25.19 15.22
C THR A 4 -11.17 -23.77 15.72
N ALA A 5 -11.56 -23.59 16.99
CA ALA A 5 -11.75 -22.26 17.58
C ALA A 5 -10.42 -21.49 17.68
N ASP A 6 -9.37 -22.17 18.15
CA ASP A 6 -8.02 -21.59 18.26
C ASP A 6 -7.46 -21.21 16.88
N THR A 7 -7.72 -22.03 15.86
CA THR A 7 -7.33 -21.76 14.46
C THR A 7 -8.05 -20.54 13.90
N GLU A 8 -9.35 -20.40 14.12
CA GLU A 8 -10.12 -19.23 13.66
C GLU A 8 -9.70 -17.96 14.40
N GLN A 9 -9.43 -18.03 15.70
CA GLN A 9 -8.90 -16.90 16.45
C GLN A 9 -7.50 -16.50 15.95
N ALA A 10 -6.63 -17.46 15.65
CA ALA A 10 -5.32 -17.20 15.06
C ALA A 10 -5.45 -16.50 13.69
N ARG A 11 -6.42 -16.91 12.85
CA ARG A 11 -6.71 -16.27 11.55
C ARG A 11 -7.07 -14.79 11.71
N VAL A 12 -7.95 -14.47 12.66
CA VAL A 12 -8.33 -13.08 12.95
C VAL A 12 -7.12 -12.28 13.40
N PHE A 13 -6.33 -12.81 14.33
CA PHE A 13 -5.18 -12.12 14.88
C PHE A 13 -4.07 -11.89 13.83
N ILE A 14 -3.79 -12.88 12.99
CA ILE A 14 -2.86 -12.76 11.85
C ILE A 14 -3.34 -11.66 10.87
N THR A 15 -4.65 -11.61 10.58
CA THR A 15 -5.22 -10.57 9.71
C THR A 15 -5.04 -9.18 10.31
N MET A 16 -5.26 -9.03 11.62
CA MET A 16 -5.02 -7.77 12.33
C MET A 16 -3.55 -7.36 12.31
N LEU A 17 -2.62 -8.30 12.52
CA LEU A 17 -1.18 -8.02 12.45
C LEU A 17 -0.76 -7.56 11.06
N HIS A 18 -1.29 -8.18 9.99
CA HIS A 18 -1.03 -7.73 8.62
C HIS A 18 -1.52 -6.29 8.38
N ALA A 19 -2.72 -5.95 8.88
CA ALA A 19 -3.24 -4.60 8.75
C ALA A 19 -2.37 -3.58 9.51
N GLU A 20 -1.93 -3.91 10.74
CA GLU A 20 -1.06 -3.04 11.53
C GLU A 20 0.32 -2.87 10.88
N ILE A 21 0.91 -3.96 10.35
CA ILE A 21 2.16 -3.92 9.58
C ILE A 21 2.04 -2.95 8.39
N ALA A 22 0.92 -2.98 7.66
CA ALA A 22 0.69 -2.07 6.54
C ALA A 22 0.60 -0.60 7.00
N VAL A 23 -0.10 -0.33 8.10
CA VAL A 23 -0.24 1.02 8.67
C VAL A 23 1.11 1.57 9.13
N ILE A 24 1.90 0.78 9.87
CA ILE A 24 3.22 1.19 10.36
C ILE A 24 4.19 1.40 9.20
N SER A 25 4.16 0.53 8.19
CA SER A 25 4.99 0.70 6.97
C SER A 25 4.69 2.02 6.27
N ALA A 26 3.41 2.35 6.06
CA ALA A 26 3.00 3.61 5.46
C ALA A 26 3.44 4.84 6.28
N ARG A 27 3.41 4.75 7.62
CA ARG A 27 3.89 5.83 8.50
C ARG A 27 5.40 6.03 8.38
N ILE A 28 6.18 4.95 8.32
CA ILE A 28 7.63 5.01 8.12
C ILE A 28 7.95 5.71 6.80
N GLU A 29 7.32 5.27 5.71
CA GLU A 29 7.50 5.89 4.38
C GLU A 29 7.16 7.38 4.39
N GLY A 30 6.07 7.76 5.07
CA GLY A 30 5.65 9.14 5.25
C GLY A 30 6.68 9.98 6.03
N ALA A 31 7.13 9.48 7.19
CA ALA A 31 8.13 10.16 8.02
C ALA A 31 9.46 10.34 7.26
N GLU A 32 9.92 9.32 6.55
CA GLU A 32 11.12 9.42 5.72
C GLU A 32 10.97 10.44 4.59
N LYS A 33 9.81 10.48 3.92
CA LYS A 33 9.53 11.47 2.88
C LYS A 33 9.62 12.89 3.44
N ILE A 34 9.01 13.14 4.60
CA ILE A 34 9.06 14.45 5.24
C ILE A 34 10.49 14.79 5.68
N ALA A 35 11.24 13.83 6.22
CA ALA A 35 12.63 14.03 6.60
C ALA A 35 13.51 14.43 5.41
N ARG A 36 13.31 13.80 4.24
CA ARG A 36 14.00 14.14 2.99
C ARG A 36 13.67 15.56 2.54
N THR A 37 12.39 15.93 2.49
CA THR A 37 11.99 17.30 2.14
C THR A 37 12.51 18.33 3.14
N ALA A 38 12.50 18.03 4.44
CA ALA A 38 13.06 18.91 5.48
C ALA A 38 14.56 19.14 5.30
N TRP A 39 15.30 18.14 4.80
CA TRP A 39 16.71 18.28 4.46
C TRP A 39 16.93 19.22 3.27
N GLU A 40 16.14 19.07 2.20
CA GLU A 40 16.19 19.93 1.00
C GLU A 40 15.95 21.42 1.33
N VAL A 41 15.06 21.71 2.30
CA VAL A 41 14.75 23.08 2.72
C VAL A 41 15.57 23.57 3.92
N GLY A 42 16.60 22.83 4.35
CA GLY A 42 17.51 23.24 5.43
C GLY A 42 16.94 23.23 6.85
N ARG A 43 15.83 22.51 7.11
CA ARG A 43 15.19 22.41 8.44
C ARG A 43 15.75 21.24 9.26
N THR A 44 16.95 21.44 9.82
CA THR A 44 17.72 20.40 10.52
C THR A 44 17.03 19.79 11.76
N SER A 45 16.29 20.59 12.53
CA SER A 45 15.56 20.10 13.72
C SER A 45 14.38 19.19 13.35
N SER A 46 13.58 19.58 12.37
CA SER A 46 12.50 18.76 11.83
C SER A 46 13.02 17.45 11.25
N ARG A 47 14.12 17.49 10.49
CA ARG A 47 14.78 16.30 9.94
C ARG A 47 15.12 15.28 11.03
N ARG A 48 15.76 15.72 12.12
CA ARG A 48 16.16 14.84 13.21
C ARG A 48 14.93 14.18 13.86
N TRP A 49 13.89 14.96 14.11
CA TRP A 49 12.65 14.43 14.69
C TRP A 49 12.01 13.33 13.83
N TYR A 50 11.84 13.57 12.52
CA TYR A 50 11.27 12.56 11.62
C TYR A 50 12.17 11.33 11.43
N ALA A 51 13.50 11.49 11.49
CA ALA A 51 14.43 10.37 11.44
C ALA A 51 14.36 9.49 12.71
N ASP A 52 14.26 10.11 13.88
CA ASP A 52 14.11 9.40 15.16
C ASP A 52 12.75 8.68 15.23
N ASP A 53 11.67 9.33 14.77
CA ASP A 53 10.33 8.74 14.66
C ASP A 53 10.31 7.51 13.73
N ALA A 54 10.87 7.63 12.52
CA ALA A 54 11.00 6.50 11.59
C ALA A 54 11.80 5.35 12.20
N ARG A 55 12.85 5.64 12.99
CA ARG A 55 13.64 4.61 13.68
C ARG A 55 12.80 3.84 14.71
N ILE A 56 12.02 4.56 15.52
CA ILE A 56 11.12 3.94 16.52
C ILE A 56 10.10 3.04 15.83
N GLN A 57 9.48 3.53 14.75
CA GLN A 57 8.49 2.78 13.99
C GLN A 57 9.08 1.52 13.35
N ARG A 58 10.33 1.55 12.87
CA ARG A 58 11.00 0.33 12.37
C ARG A 58 11.20 -0.73 13.44
N THR A 59 11.50 -0.34 14.68
CA THR A 59 11.59 -1.28 15.80
C THR A 59 10.23 -1.94 16.07
N ILE A 60 9.15 -1.16 16.04
CA ILE A 60 7.78 -1.67 16.18
C ILE A 60 7.46 -2.63 15.03
N LEU A 61 7.78 -2.25 13.79
CA LEU A 61 7.56 -3.07 12.60
C LEU A 61 8.30 -4.42 12.70
N TYR A 62 9.53 -4.42 13.21
CA TYR A 62 10.29 -5.66 13.43
C TYR A 62 9.59 -6.58 14.43
N GLU A 63 9.11 -6.03 15.56
CA GLU A 63 8.42 -6.84 16.57
C GLU A 63 7.08 -7.39 16.04
N LEU A 64 6.33 -6.63 15.23
CA LEU A 64 5.10 -7.11 14.60
C LEU A 64 5.37 -8.29 13.65
N HIS A 65 6.43 -8.22 12.84
CA HIS A 65 6.83 -9.35 12.00
C HIS A 65 7.24 -10.57 12.83
N ARG A 66 7.97 -10.36 13.93
CA ARG A 66 8.35 -11.45 14.83
C ARG A 66 7.13 -12.12 15.47
N GLN A 67 6.11 -11.35 15.86
CA GLN A 67 4.86 -11.88 16.40
C GLN A 67 4.10 -12.69 15.35
N LEU A 68 4.07 -12.20 14.10
CA LEU A 68 3.47 -12.90 12.98
C LEU A 68 4.17 -14.24 12.70
N ASP A 69 5.51 -14.26 12.67
CA ASP A 69 6.31 -15.48 12.47
C ASP A 69 6.07 -16.50 13.60
N SER A 70 5.95 -16.01 14.84
CA SER A 70 5.65 -16.86 15.99
C SER A 70 4.27 -17.52 15.87
N LEU A 71 3.28 -16.80 15.33
CA LEU A 71 1.94 -17.34 15.09
C LEU A 71 1.92 -18.34 13.94
N HIS A 72 2.61 -18.05 12.83
CA HIS A 72 2.72 -19.01 11.72
C HIS A 72 3.43 -20.30 12.15
N THR A 73 4.44 -20.20 13.02
CA THR A 73 5.12 -21.37 13.59
C THR A 73 4.16 -22.21 14.45
N ARG A 74 3.28 -21.56 15.22
CA ARG A 74 2.30 -22.24 16.07
C ARG A 74 1.10 -22.80 15.29
N PHE A 75 0.71 -22.15 14.20
CA PHE A 75 -0.46 -22.48 13.39
C PHE A 75 -0.10 -22.60 11.89
N PRO A 76 0.66 -23.64 11.49
CA PRO A 76 1.22 -23.75 10.13
C PRO A 76 0.19 -23.90 9.00
N GLY A 77 -1.08 -24.17 9.33
CA GLY A 77 -2.21 -24.25 8.39
C GLY A 77 -3.04 -22.97 8.26
N VAL A 78 -2.74 -21.93 9.05
CA VAL A 78 -3.42 -20.64 8.98
C VAL A 78 -2.69 -19.75 7.98
N ARG A 79 -3.24 -19.65 6.77
CA ARG A 79 -2.80 -18.65 5.78
C ARG A 79 -3.81 -17.53 5.75
N VAL A 80 -3.33 -16.28 5.63
CA VAL A 80 -4.19 -15.16 5.26
C VAL A 80 -4.85 -15.52 3.91
N PRO A 81 -6.17 -15.37 3.77
CA PRO A 81 -6.80 -15.53 2.48
C PRO A 81 -6.15 -14.56 1.50
N GLU A 82 -5.50 -15.10 0.48
CA GLU A 82 -4.93 -14.33 -0.62
C GLU A 82 -6.03 -13.39 -1.14
N ALA A 83 -5.79 -12.07 -1.07
CA ALA A 83 -6.71 -11.09 -1.64
C ALA A 83 -7.03 -11.53 -3.08
N PRO A 84 -8.29 -11.42 -3.55
CA PRO A 84 -8.70 -11.97 -4.83
C PRO A 84 -7.78 -11.40 -5.91
N ARG A 85 -6.91 -12.26 -6.45
CA ARG A 85 -6.11 -11.94 -7.63
C ARG A 85 -7.10 -11.47 -8.68
N SER A 86 -7.04 -10.20 -9.05
CA SER A 86 -7.84 -9.67 -10.16
C SER A 86 -7.64 -10.61 -11.35
N PRO A 87 -8.70 -11.13 -11.98
CA PRO A 87 -8.54 -11.99 -13.13
C PRO A 87 -7.78 -11.21 -14.19
N SER A 88 -6.60 -11.71 -14.56
CA SER A 88 -5.82 -11.21 -15.69
C SER A 88 -6.76 -11.09 -16.88
N THR A 89 -6.89 -9.86 -17.39
CA THR A 89 -7.71 -9.54 -18.56
C THR A 89 -7.32 -10.46 -19.72
N PRO A 90 -8.25 -11.22 -20.32
CA PRO A 90 -7.94 -11.91 -21.56
C PRO A 90 -7.81 -10.87 -22.67
N GLU A 91 -6.57 -10.72 -23.13
CA GLU A 91 -6.14 -10.52 -24.50
C GLU A 91 -7.19 -9.92 -25.47
N SER A 92 -7.00 -8.64 -25.79
CA SER A 92 -7.69 -7.92 -26.85
C SER A 92 -7.28 -8.53 -28.20
N ALA A 93 -8.08 -9.47 -28.69
CA ALA A 93 -7.96 -10.00 -30.04
C ALA A 93 -8.92 -9.27 -31.00
N GLY A 94 -8.33 -8.45 -31.89
CA GLY A 94 -8.66 -8.41 -33.31
C GLY A 94 -9.88 -7.59 -33.78
N GLY A 95 -9.57 -6.51 -34.52
CA GLY A 95 -10.23 -6.04 -35.76
C GLY A 95 -11.75 -5.81 -35.73
N THR A 96 -12.28 -4.64 -36.09
CA THR A 96 -12.17 -4.05 -37.43
C THR A 96 -12.56 -2.56 -37.40
N SER A 97 -11.87 -1.74 -38.21
CA SER A 97 -12.29 -0.38 -38.63
C SER A 97 -13.06 -0.45 -39.97
N PRO A 98 -13.43 0.65 -40.69
CA PRO A 98 -13.73 2.06 -40.34
C PRO A 98 -15.04 2.57 -41.06
N LEU A 99 -15.21 3.92 -41.15
CA LEU A 99 -16.14 4.76 -41.97
C LEU A 99 -17.28 5.38 -41.12
N THR A 100 -17.61 6.68 -41.15
CA THR A 100 -17.49 7.71 -42.19
C THR A 100 -17.65 9.14 -41.61
N SER A 101 -16.85 10.07 -42.13
CA SER A 101 -17.15 11.46 -42.51
C SER A 101 -18.03 12.36 -41.62
N SER A 102 -17.45 13.43 -41.08
CA SER A 102 -17.55 14.78 -41.70
C SER A 102 -16.93 15.89 -40.84
N ARG A 103 -15.94 16.59 -41.41
CA ARG A 103 -15.52 17.98 -41.07
C ARG A 103 -16.26 18.92 -42.05
N PRO A 104 -16.48 20.22 -41.75
CA PRO A 104 -15.41 21.24 -41.79
C PRO A 104 -15.53 22.31 -40.65
N ALA A 105 -14.44 22.74 -40.01
CA ALA A 105 -13.53 23.88 -40.31
C ALA A 105 -13.89 25.20 -39.55
N PRO A 106 -12.89 26.09 -39.28
CA PRO A 106 -12.82 26.93 -38.08
C PRO A 106 -13.07 28.43 -38.34
N THR A 107 -13.36 29.20 -37.29
CA THR A 107 -13.22 30.67 -37.29
C THR A 107 -12.77 31.22 -35.94
N HIS A 108 -11.64 31.94 -35.99
CA HIS A 108 -11.10 32.87 -34.99
C HIS A 108 -12.15 33.88 -34.48
N ARG A 109 -12.06 34.28 -33.20
CA ARG A 109 -11.83 35.68 -32.83
C ARG A 109 -11.53 35.91 -31.35
N GLU A 110 -10.52 36.75 -31.15
CA GLU A 110 -10.09 37.42 -29.92
C GLU A 110 -11.20 38.22 -29.24
N ARG A 111 -11.15 38.35 -27.90
CA ARG A 111 -10.86 39.61 -27.17
C ARG A 111 -11.27 39.52 -25.70
N THR A 112 -10.31 39.90 -24.85
CA THR A 112 -10.45 40.40 -23.49
C THR A 112 -11.35 41.64 -23.42
N PRO A 113 -11.91 41.92 -22.26
CA PRO A 113 -11.39 43.04 -21.45
C PRO A 113 -10.81 42.60 -20.10
#